data_AF-A0A6N8TEI2-F1
#
_entry.id   AF-A0A6N8TEI2-F1
#
_cell.length_a   1.000
_cell.length_b   1.000
_cell.length_c   1.000
_cell.angle_alpha   90.00
_cell.angle_beta   90.00
_cell.angle_gamma   90.00
#
_symmetry.space_group_name_H-M   'P 1'
#
loop_
_entity.id
_entity.type
_entity.pdbx_description
1 polymer ?
#
loop_
_entity_poly.entity_id
_entity_poly.type
_entity_poly.pdbx_seq_one_letter_code
_entity_poly.pdbx_strand_id
1 'polypeptide(L)'
;MSFRSILAAVRKTLSGRGNGVPQEPLSLEEQLVHDYKLRLYELHDELPELNGQRDAMRAAWRGGDFEAFHRAFEAARASSVIAANGKPLYALVKDWFLEPFMALPDYEESVRPSGDELAPFREFFHRSPSAFSAATYADALRAMAFVRRGTAWAQDVRGDQWQGYEELLGEADAVLDSCPDPADFSWRMSDYSRSANTGDFDTFKARFERAWLMDRYNIDLCRAHARMIMPRWLGRNEHDLENFARRAAELTKDRFGLGFYALIQQANTEVGDHELADTLCDPDLVKQGFEDLLVRFPAPSVMNLYADTLEWMGDTEALADLLESRFRVMVPQIWYGETRSDKISYLFATLLEAAEVLEARRAAR
;
A
#
# COMPACT_ATOMS: atom_id res chain seq x y z
N MET A 1 -6.15 -6.50 24.83
CA MET A 1 -6.66 -5.20 25.35
C MET A 1 -7.09 -4.35 24.16
N SER A 2 -8.20 -3.60 24.24
CA SER A 2 -8.71 -2.82 23.11
C SER A 2 -7.95 -1.50 22.96
N PHE A 3 -7.48 -1.14 21.77
CA PHE A 3 -6.76 0.11 21.47
C PHE A 3 -7.46 1.40 21.96
N ARG A 4 -8.80 1.38 22.09
CA ARG A 4 -9.55 2.47 22.72
C ARG A 4 -9.12 2.72 24.17
N SER A 5 -8.66 1.71 24.91
CA SER A 5 -8.17 1.86 26.28
C SER A 5 -6.79 2.53 26.34
N ILE A 6 -5.89 2.21 25.42
CA ILE A 6 -4.53 2.79 25.35
C ILE A 6 -4.59 4.28 24.99
N LEU A 7 -5.33 4.65 23.93
CA LEU A 7 -5.50 6.07 23.59
C LEU A 7 -6.34 6.83 24.62
N ALA A 8 -7.33 6.19 25.26
CA ALA A 8 -8.10 6.83 26.32
C ALA A 8 -7.26 7.09 27.58
N ALA A 9 -6.34 6.18 27.93
CA ALA A 9 -5.40 6.37 29.04
C ALA A 9 -4.47 7.57 28.76
N VAL A 10 -3.81 7.61 27.60
CA VAL A 10 -2.93 8.71 27.18
C VAL A 10 -3.67 10.07 27.13
N ARG A 11 -4.91 10.09 26.61
CA ARG A 11 -5.73 11.32 26.54
C ARG A 11 -6.19 11.80 27.91
N LYS A 12 -6.45 10.89 28.85
CA LYS A 12 -6.84 11.20 30.25
C LYS A 12 -5.67 11.77 31.04
N THR A 13 -4.45 11.31 30.80
CA THR A 13 -3.21 11.84 31.42
C THR A 13 -2.90 13.26 30.97
N LEU A 14 -3.23 13.62 29.72
CA LEU A 14 -3.01 14.96 29.17
C LEU A 14 -4.08 16.01 29.54
N SER A 15 -5.23 15.61 30.09
CA SER A 15 -6.40 16.49 30.26
C SER A 15 -6.91 16.68 31.70
N GLY A 16 -6.24 16.18 32.74
CA GLY A 16 -6.75 16.31 34.12
C GLY A 16 -5.69 16.46 35.20
N ARG A 17 -5.49 17.70 35.68
CA ARG A 17 -5.08 17.98 37.08
C ARG A 17 -6.26 17.58 37.99
N GLY A 18 -6.08 16.53 38.80
CA GLY A 18 -7.08 16.16 39.81
C GLY A 18 -6.64 14.99 40.69
N ASN A 19 -6.07 15.32 41.86
CA ASN A 19 -6.02 14.56 43.12
C ASN A 19 -5.73 13.04 43.09
N GLY A 20 -4.49 12.69 43.45
CA GLY A 20 -4.23 11.74 44.55
C GLY A 20 -4.49 10.25 44.33
N VAL A 21 -4.67 9.78 43.09
CA VAL A 21 -4.64 8.34 42.78
C VAL A 21 -3.21 7.97 42.37
N PRO A 22 -2.62 6.87 42.89
CA PRO A 22 -1.33 6.38 42.38
C PRO A 22 -1.46 6.16 40.87
N GLN A 23 -0.64 6.85 40.07
CA GLN A 23 -0.58 6.56 38.64
C GLN A 23 -0.11 5.11 38.50
N GLU A 24 -0.96 4.28 37.88
CA GLU A 24 -0.53 2.96 37.43
C GLU A 24 0.72 3.13 36.54
N PRO A 25 1.73 2.26 36.68
CA PRO A 25 2.89 2.32 35.81
C PRO A 25 2.43 2.16 34.36
N LEU A 26 2.95 3.02 33.48
CA LEU A 26 2.68 2.96 32.05
C LEU A 26 3.04 1.57 31.50
N SER A 27 2.26 1.04 30.56
CA SER A 27 2.65 -0.17 29.80
C SER A 27 3.92 0.10 28.99
N LEU A 28 4.59 -0.96 28.50
CA LEU A 28 5.79 -0.80 27.67
C LEU A 28 5.51 0.04 26.42
N GLU A 29 4.34 -0.15 25.79
CA GLU A 29 3.91 0.62 24.63
C GLU A 29 3.63 2.09 24.98
N GLU A 30 3.03 2.35 26.15
CA GLU A 30 2.79 3.72 26.62
C GLU A 30 4.10 4.44 26.96
N GLN A 31 5.07 3.73 27.55
CA GLN A 31 6.42 4.23 27.80
C GLN A 31 7.14 4.55 26.48
N LEU A 32 7.10 3.63 25.50
CA LEU A 32 7.67 3.83 24.18
C LEU A 32 7.10 5.07 23.48
N VAL A 33 5.77 5.23 23.47
CA VAL A 33 5.11 6.39 22.89
C VAL A 33 5.53 7.68 23.59
N HIS A 34 5.62 7.65 24.92
CA HIS A 34 6.01 8.79 25.73
C HIS A 34 7.46 9.20 25.47
N ASP A 35 8.40 8.27 25.59
CA ASP A 35 9.84 8.52 25.59
C ASP A 35 10.34 8.99 24.22
N TYR A 36 9.77 8.43 23.14
CA TYR A 36 10.13 8.78 21.76
C TYR A 36 9.15 9.75 21.10
N LYS A 37 8.15 10.25 21.86
CA LYS A 37 7.14 11.23 21.40
C LYS A 37 6.42 10.78 20.11
N LEU A 38 6.06 9.51 20.07
CA LEU A 38 5.43 8.89 18.91
C LEU A 38 3.98 9.35 18.74
N ARG A 39 3.53 9.48 17.50
CA ARG A 39 2.14 9.80 17.14
C ARG A 39 1.61 8.77 16.17
N LEU A 40 0.36 8.36 16.30
CA LEU A 40 -0.27 7.43 15.36
C LEU A 40 -1.15 8.18 14.38
N TYR A 41 -0.83 8.13 13.09
CA TYR A 41 -1.60 8.72 11.99
C TYR A 41 -2.12 7.60 11.07
N GLU A 42 -3.31 7.79 10.53
CA GLU A 42 -3.80 6.93 9.46
C GLU A 42 -3.14 7.35 8.14
N LEU A 43 -2.83 6.39 7.26
CA LEU A 43 -2.12 6.65 6.00
C LEU A 43 -2.80 7.76 5.16
N HIS A 44 -4.13 7.81 5.14
CA HIS A 44 -4.88 8.79 4.37
C HIS A 44 -4.78 10.23 4.92
N ASP A 45 -4.28 10.41 6.14
CA ASP A 45 -4.10 11.72 6.80
C ASP A 45 -2.65 12.25 6.69
N GLU A 46 -1.75 11.51 6.03
CA GLU A 46 -0.32 11.88 6.01
C GLU A 46 0.00 13.12 5.13
N LEU A 47 -0.91 13.50 4.23
CA LEU A 47 -0.78 14.61 3.28
C LEU A 47 -1.85 15.69 3.54
N PRO A 48 -1.73 16.49 4.62
CA PRO A 48 -2.77 17.43 5.04
C PRO A 48 -3.09 18.49 3.98
N GLU A 49 -2.13 18.87 3.14
CA GLU A 49 -2.29 19.80 2.03
C GLU A 49 -3.22 19.27 0.93
N LEU A 50 -3.42 17.95 0.85
CA LEU A 50 -4.30 17.30 -0.13
C LEU A 50 -5.66 16.88 0.46
N ASN A 51 -5.92 17.14 1.74
CA ASN A 51 -7.18 16.77 2.40
C ASN A 51 -8.42 17.28 1.64
N GLY A 52 -8.37 18.50 1.08
CA GLY A 52 -9.48 19.04 0.30
C GLY A 52 -9.78 18.23 -0.97
N GLN A 53 -8.74 17.75 -1.67
CA GLN A 53 -8.91 16.91 -2.87
C GLN A 53 -9.41 15.51 -2.51
N ARG A 54 -8.86 14.91 -1.45
CA ARG A 54 -9.33 13.64 -0.89
C ARG A 54 -10.81 13.70 -0.53
N ASP A 55 -11.21 14.71 0.23
CA ASP A 55 -12.58 14.85 0.70
C ASP A 55 -13.55 15.10 -0.47
N ALA A 56 -13.09 15.79 -1.52
CA ALA A 56 -13.84 15.93 -2.77
C ALA A 56 -14.03 14.59 -3.50
N MET A 57 -13.02 13.72 -3.57
CA MET A 57 -13.14 12.39 -4.19
C MET A 57 -14.07 11.47 -3.40
N ARG A 58 -13.98 11.48 -2.06
CA ARG A 58 -14.93 10.76 -1.20
C ARG A 58 -16.35 11.28 -1.36
N ALA A 59 -16.54 12.59 -1.55
CA ALA A 59 -17.84 13.17 -1.84
C ALA A 59 -18.35 12.76 -3.23
N ALA A 60 -17.49 12.75 -4.25
CA ALA A 60 -17.83 12.29 -5.59
C ALA A 60 -18.29 10.83 -5.59
N TRP A 61 -17.60 9.94 -4.87
CA TRP A 61 -18.02 8.56 -4.67
C TRP A 61 -19.43 8.46 -4.07
N ARG A 62 -19.68 9.15 -2.93
CA ARG A 62 -20.99 9.16 -2.27
C ARG A 62 -22.11 9.72 -3.15
N GLY A 63 -21.80 10.64 -4.06
CA GLY A 63 -22.74 11.22 -5.01
C GLY A 63 -22.88 10.44 -6.33
N GLY A 64 -22.10 9.38 -6.55
CA GLY A 64 -22.05 8.68 -7.84
C GLY A 64 -21.48 9.54 -8.99
N ASP A 65 -20.68 10.57 -8.69
CA ASP A 65 -20.12 11.50 -9.67
C ASP A 65 -18.78 10.99 -10.25
N PHE A 66 -18.88 9.93 -11.05
CA PHE A 66 -17.75 9.35 -11.77
C PHE A 66 -17.16 10.30 -12.83
N GLU A 67 -17.93 11.29 -13.29
CA GLU A 67 -17.44 12.31 -14.21
C GLU A 67 -16.51 13.31 -13.50
N ALA A 68 -16.82 13.69 -12.25
CA ALA A 68 -15.88 14.45 -11.41
C ALA A 68 -14.60 13.65 -11.12
N PHE A 69 -14.72 12.35 -10.85
CA PHE A 69 -13.56 11.47 -10.71
C PHE A 69 -12.69 11.45 -11.97
N HIS A 70 -13.29 11.19 -13.14
CA HIS A 70 -12.55 11.16 -14.41
C HIS A 70 -11.82 12.48 -14.68
N ARG A 71 -12.50 13.63 -14.49
CA ARG A 71 -11.87 14.95 -14.64
C ARG A 71 -10.72 15.17 -13.67
N ALA A 72 -10.90 14.81 -12.40
CA ALA A 72 -9.86 14.95 -11.38
C ALA A 72 -8.65 14.06 -11.68
N PHE A 73 -8.89 12.83 -12.13
CA PHE A 73 -7.85 11.87 -12.51
C PHE A 73 -7.01 12.39 -13.69
N GLU A 74 -7.64 12.80 -14.79
CA GLU A 74 -6.91 13.30 -15.97
C GLU A 74 -6.20 14.62 -15.68
N ALA A 75 -6.81 15.52 -14.90
CA ALA A 75 -6.15 16.75 -14.47
C ALA A 75 -4.90 16.46 -13.62
N ALA A 76 -5.00 15.52 -12.67
CA ALA A 76 -3.88 15.08 -11.86
C ALA A 76 -2.78 14.41 -12.72
N ARG A 77 -3.16 13.59 -13.69
CA ARG A 77 -2.22 12.94 -14.62
C ARG A 77 -1.48 13.96 -15.47
N ALA A 78 -2.21 14.91 -16.08
CA ALA A 78 -1.63 15.98 -16.88
C ALA A 78 -0.68 16.89 -16.09
N SER A 79 -0.90 17.05 -14.79
CA SER A 79 -0.04 17.86 -13.91
C SER A 79 1.35 17.25 -13.68
N SER A 80 1.50 15.93 -13.83
CA SER A 80 2.72 15.17 -13.49
C SER A 80 3.24 15.41 -12.07
N VAL A 81 2.38 15.87 -11.15
CA VAL A 81 2.73 16.11 -9.75
C VAL A 81 2.97 14.78 -9.04
N ILE A 82 4.07 14.72 -8.29
CA ILE A 82 4.39 13.64 -7.35
C ILE A 82 4.24 14.23 -5.96
N ALA A 83 3.43 13.58 -5.12
CA ALA A 83 3.16 14.03 -3.76
C ALA A 83 4.34 13.77 -2.80
N ALA A 84 4.27 14.31 -1.58
CA ALA A 84 5.33 14.19 -0.60
C ALA A 84 5.62 12.75 -0.13
N ASN A 85 4.77 11.78 -0.44
CA ASN A 85 4.99 10.35 -0.21
C ASN A 85 5.52 9.61 -1.46
N GLY A 86 5.89 10.33 -2.51
CA GLY A 86 6.45 9.74 -3.75
C GLY A 86 5.40 9.17 -4.71
N LYS A 87 4.11 9.19 -4.37
CA LYS A 87 3.03 8.76 -5.27
C LYS A 87 2.68 9.84 -6.30
N PRO A 88 2.45 9.49 -7.58
CA PRO A 88 1.81 10.40 -8.52
C PRO A 88 0.43 10.83 -8.03
N LEU A 89 0.07 12.10 -8.22
CA LEU A 89 -1.20 12.63 -7.70
C LEU A 89 -2.43 11.89 -8.24
N TYR A 90 -2.41 11.45 -9.50
CA TYR A 90 -3.55 10.71 -10.07
C TYR A 90 -3.78 9.36 -9.39
N ALA A 91 -2.73 8.74 -8.85
CA ALA A 91 -2.84 7.49 -8.10
C ALA A 91 -3.57 7.74 -6.78
N LEU A 92 -3.23 8.83 -6.07
CA LEU A 92 -3.94 9.26 -4.87
C LEU A 92 -5.42 9.59 -5.16
N VAL A 93 -5.71 10.27 -6.27
CA VAL A 93 -7.09 10.55 -6.70
C VAL A 93 -7.88 9.25 -6.90
N LYS A 94 -7.28 8.24 -7.54
CA LYS A 94 -7.88 6.91 -7.69
C LYS A 94 -8.10 6.24 -6.33
N ASP A 95 -7.08 6.22 -5.47
CA ASP A 95 -7.15 5.61 -4.15
C ASP A 95 -8.27 6.23 -3.31
N TRP A 96 -8.39 7.56 -3.26
CA TRP A 96 -9.42 8.23 -2.45
C TRP A 96 -10.84 8.05 -2.99
N PHE A 97 -11.01 7.96 -4.31
CA PHE A 97 -12.31 7.72 -4.91
C PHE A 97 -12.77 6.27 -4.66
N LEU A 98 -11.86 5.31 -4.78
CA LEU A 98 -12.16 3.88 -4.63
C LEU A 98 -12.07 3.37 -3.19
N GLU A 99 -11.49 4.13 -2.26
CA GLU A 99 -11.32 3.73 -0.85
C GLU A 99 -12.62 3.17 -0.22
N PRO A 100 -13.80 3.80 -0.34
CA PRO A 100 -15.01 3.25 0.28
C PRO A 100 -15.48 1.92 -0.33
N PHE A 101 -15.11 1.66 -1.59
CA PHE A 101 -15.39 0.40 -2.27
C PHE A 101 -14.37 -0.69 -1.87
N MET A 102 -13.11 -0.30 -1.69
CA MET A 102 -12.02 -1.19 -1.30
C MET A 102 -12.00 -1.49 0.20
N ALA A 103 -12.61 -0.62 1.02
CA ALA A 103 -12.83 -0.82 2.44
C ALA A 103 -13.93 -1.88 2.66
N LEU A 104 -13.58 -3.13 2.42
CA LEU A 104 -14.43 -4.26 2.77
C LEU A 104 -14.41 -4.43 4.29
N PRO A 105 -15.56 -4.72 4.92
CA PRO A 105 -15.63 -4.91 6.36
C PRO A 105 -14.69 -6.03 6.81
N ASP A 106 -13.97 -5.78 7.91
CA ASP A 106 -13.19 -6.80 8.60
C ASP A 106 -14.11 -8.01 8.90
N TYR A 107 -13.68 -9.20 8.46
CA TYR A 107 -14.36 -10.49 8.62
C TYR A 107 -14.78 -10.68 10.08
N GLU A 108 -16.07 -10.78 10.39
CA GLU A 108 -16.66 -12.06 10.84
C GLU A 108 -18.19 -12.17 10.61
N GLU A 109 -18.88 -11.08 10.23
CA GLU A 109 -20.35 -11.08 10.04
C GLU A 109 -20.84 -10.33 8.79
N SER A 110 -19.95 -10.03 7.83
CA SER A 110 -20.36 -9.30 6.64
C SER A 110 -21.20 -10.17 5.70
N VAL A 111 -22.48 -9.80 5.60
CA VAL A 111 -23.44 -10.16 4.56
C VAL A 111 -22.70 -10.29 3.21
N ARG A 112 -22.92 -11.41 2.49
CA ARG A 112 -22.44 -11.57 1.11
C ARG A 112 -22.72 -10.28 0.34
N PRO A 113 -21.77 -9.73 -0.43
CA PRO A 113 -22.04 -8.57 -1.27
C PRO A 113 -23.33 -8.84 -2.05
N SER A 114 -24.30 -7.94 -1.97
CA SER A 114 -25.63 -8.15 -2.53
C SER A 114 -25.61 -8.11 -4.07
N GLY A 115 -24.45 -7.81 -4.67
CA GLY A 115 -24.25 -7.64 -6.11
C GLY A 115 -24.53 -6.22 -6.57
N ASP A 116 -25.13 -5.39 -5.72
CA ASP A 116 -25.51 -4.01 -6.00
C ASP A 116 -24.32 -3.03 -5.86
N GLU A 117 -23.21 -3.48 -5.26
CA GLU A 117 -22.00 -2.66 -5.07
C GLU A 117 -21.32 -2.30 -6.40
N LEU A 118 -21.54 -3.11 -7.45
CA LEU A 118 -21.03 -2.86 -8.80
C LEU A 118 -21.94 -1.95 -9.64
N ALA A 119 -23.17 -1.67 -9.19
CA ALA A 119 -24.15 -0.92 -9.95
C ALA A 119 -23.66 0.49 -10.34
N PRO A 120 -23.01 1.28 -9.46
CA PRO A 120 -22.51 2.60 -9.84
C PRO A 120 -21.49 2.58 -10.98
N PHE A 121 -20.59 1.58 -10.98
CA PHE A 121 -19.59 1.41 -12.03
C PHE A 121 -20.23 0.98 -13.36
N ARG A 122 -21.17 0.02 -13.29
CA ARG A 122 -21.92 -0.47 -14.45
C ARG A 122 -22.75 0.66 -15.09
N GLU A 123 -23.45 1.44 -14.28
CA GLU A 123 -24.23 2.59 -14.75
C GLU A 123 -23.33 3.64 -15.41
N PHE A 124 -22.20 3.97 -14.79
CA PHE A 124 -21.24 4.91 -15.36
C PHE A 124 -20.72 4.46 -16.73
N PHE A 125 -20.31 3.19 -16.85
CA PHE A 125 -19.87 2.62 -18.11
C PHE A 125 -20.95 2.68 -19.20
N HIS A 126 -22.19 2.32 -18.89
CA HIS A 126 -23.28 2.37 -19.87
C HIS A 126 -23.67 3.80 -20.27
N ARG A 127 -23.62 4.75 -19.33
CA ARG A 127 -23.94 6.16 -19.59
C ARG A 127 -22.87 6.87 -20.41
N SER A 128 -21.60 6.50 -20.21
CA SER A 128 -20.43 7.17 -20.80
C SER A 128 -19.38 6.14 -21.23
N PRO A 129 -19.64 5.30 -22.26
CA PRO A 129 -18.74 4.24 -22.66
C PRO A 129 -17.44 4.82 -23.24
N SER A 130 -16.32 4.49 -22.60
CA SER A 130 -14.97 4.93 -22.96
C SER A 130 -13.95 3.95 -22.41
N ALA A 131 -12.69 4.06 -22.86
CA ALA A 131 -11.60 3.27 -22.32
C ALA A 131 -11.43 3.47 -20.80
N PHE A 132 -11.58 4.71 -20.32
CA PHE A 132 -11.52 5.03 -18.89
C PHE A 132 -12.66 4.38 -18.08
N SER A 133 -13.91 4.52 -18.54
CA SER A 133 -15.07 3.96 -17.82
C SER A 133 -15.08 2.43 -17.87
N ALA A 134 -14.65 1.84 -18.99
CA ALA A 134 -14.44 0.40 -19.12
C ALA A 134 -13.35 -0.10 -18.15
N ALA A 135 -12.19 0.56 -18.10
CA ALA A 135 -11.11 0.20 -17.19
C ALA A 135 -11.52 0.32 -15.71
N THR A 136 -12.22 1.41 -15.36
CA THR A 136 -12.71 1.63 -13.99
C THR A 136 -13.69 0.53 -13.58
N TYR A 137 -14.61 0.14 -14.48
CA TYR A 137 -15.56 -0.91 -14.18
C TYR A 137 -14.91 -2.31 -14.15
N ALA A 138 -14.00 -2.59 -15.09
CA ALA A 138 -13.25 -3.84 -15.11
C ALA A 138 -12.39 -4.02 -13.85
N ASP A 139 -11.72 -2.96 -13.37
CA ASP A 139 -10.98 -3.00 -12.11
C ASP A 139 -11.90 -3.29 -10.90
N ALA A 140 -13.08 -2.69 -10.86
CA ALA A 140 -14.06 -2.95 -9.79
C ALA A 140 -14.58 -4.41 -9.82
N LEU A 141 -14.84 -4.95 -11.02
CA LEU A 141 -15.19 -6.37 -11.20
C LEU A 141 -14.10 -7.30 -10.70
N ARG A 142 -12.83 -7.01 -11.00
CA ARG A 142 -11.69 -7.83 -10.51
C ARG A 142 -11.53 -7.75 -9.00
N ALA A 143 -11.69 -6.57 -8.40
CA ALA A 143 -11.70 -6.45 -6.95
C ALA A 143 -12.81 -7.31 -6.33
N MET A 144 -14.05 -7.21 -6.85
CA MET A 144 -15.18 -8.02 -6.39
C MET A 144 -14.96 -9.53 -6.61
N ALA A 145 -14.24 -9.92 -7.66
CA ALA A 145 -13.87 -11.32 -7.88
C ALA A 145 -13.07 -11.86 -6.68
N PHE A 146 -12.04 -11.14 -6.22
CA PHE A 146 -11.26 -11.56 -5.05
C PHE A 146 -12.09 -11.59 -3.76
N VAL A 147 -13.05 -10.68 -3.57
CA VAL A 147 -14.01 -10.75 -2.45
C VAL A 147 -14.84 -12.03 -2.53
N ARG A 148 -15.34 -12.36 -3.72
CA ARG A 148 -16.16 -13.54 -3.96
C ARG A 148 -15.38 -14.84 -3.69
N ARG A 149 -14.12 -14.88 -4.12
CA ARG A 149 -13.18 -15.98 -3.84
C ARG A 149 -12.93 -16.12 -2.33
N GLY A 150 -12.79 -14.99 -1.63
CA GLY A 150 -12.42 -14.93 -0.22
C GLY A 150 -10.92 -15.14 0.00
N THR A 151 -10.54 -15.21 1.27
CA THR A 151 -9.14 -15.30 1.72
C THR A 151 -8.63 -16.72 1.92
N ALA A 152 -9.47 -17.74 1.71
CA ALA A 152 -9.09 -19.13 1.87
C ALA A 152 -7.96 -19.53 0.89
N TRP A 153 -7.13 -20.49 1.33
CA TRP A 153 -6.14 -21.11 0.45
C TRP A 153 -6.82 -21.75 -0.76
N ALA A 154 -6.14 -21.78 -1.91
CA ALA A 154 -6.76 -22.19 -3.18
C ALA A 154 -7.46 -23.56 -3.13
N GLN A 155 -6.90 -24.50 -2.37
CA GLN A 155 -7.44 -25.85 -2.15
C GLN A 155 -8.70 -25.87 -1.26
N ASP A 156 -8.91 -24.81 -0.46
CA ASP A 156 -10.00 -24.67 0.51
C ASP A 156 -11.10 -23.72 0.01
N VAL A 157 -10.90 -23.07 -1.15
CA VAL A 157 -11.93 -22.26 -1.83
C VAL A 157 -13.00 -23.20 -2.40
N ARG A 158 -14.28 -22.94 -2.06
CA ARG A 158 -15.41 -23.77 -2.53
C ARG A 158 -15.66 -23.58 -4.04
N GLY A 159 -16.25 -24.59 -4.68
CA GLY A 159 -16.59 -24.53 -6.11
C GLY A 159 -17.50 -23.37 -6.51
N ASP A 160 -18.47 -22.99 -5.67
CA ASP A 160 -19.36 -21.84 -5.92
C ASP A 160 -18.64 -20.49 -5.82
N GLN A 161 -17.55 -20.43 -5.06
CA GLN A 161 -16.69 -19.26 -4.95
C GLN A 161 -15.77 -19.14 -6.17
N TRP A 162 -15.19 -20.26 -6.62
CA TRP A 162 -14.40 -20.31 -7.85
C TRP A 162 -15.22 -19.92 -9.07
N GLN A 163 -16.41 -20.47 -9.23
CA GLN A 163 -17.28 -20.12 -10.35
C GLN A 163 -17.60 -18.62 -10.36
N GLY A 164 -18.01 -18.05 -9.22
CA GLY A 164 -18.30 -16.61 -9.15
C GLY A 164 -17.08 -15.71 -9.36
N TYR A 165 -15.89 -16.17 -8.94
CA TYR A 165 -14.61 -15.50 -9.22
C TYR A 165 -14.34 -15.48 -10.73
N GLU A 166 -14.43 -16.62 -11.42
CA GLU A 166 -14.19 -16.73 -12.86
C GLU A 166 -15.21 -15.96 -13.69
N GLU A 167 -16.49 -15.99 -13.31
CA GLU A 167 -17.55 -15.21 -13.95
C GLU A 167 -17.26 -13.70 -13.91
N LEU A 168 -16.86 -13.17 -12.75
CA LEU A 168 -16.51 -11.75 -12.59
C LEU A 168 -15.24 -11.37 -13.35
N LEU A 169 -14.23 -12.25 -13.39
CA LEU A 169 -13.04 -12.01 -14.22
C LEU A 169 -13.36 -12.01 -15.71
N GLY A 170 -14.21 -12.94 -16.17
CA GLY A 170 -14.67 -12.99 -17.56
C GLY A 170 -15.48 -11.74 -17.95
N GLU A 171 -16.36 -11.25 -17.07
CA GLU A 171 -17.07 -9.98 -17.28
C GLU A 171 -16.09 -8.80 -17.33
N ALA A 172 -15.09 -8.75 -16.44
CA ALA A 172 -14.07 -7.70 -16.42
C ALA A 172 -13.28 -7.64 -17.74
N ASP A 173 -12.87 -8.79 -18.26
CA ASP A 173 -12.16 -8.88 -19.54
C ASP A 173 -13.07 -8.48 -20.72
N ALA A 174 -14.32 -8.93 -20.73
CA ALA A 174 -15.29 -8.55 -21.77
C ALA A 174 -15.58 -7.04 -21.79
N VAL A 175 -15.72 -6.41 -20.62
CA VAL A 175 -15.89 -4.96 -20.51
C VAL A 175 -14.66 -4.23 -21.04
N LEU A 176 -13.46 -4.64 -20.63
CA LEU A 176 -12.21 -4.01 -21.06
C LEU A 176 -11.98 -4.14 -22.58
N ASP A 177 -12.27 -5.32 -23.15
CA ASP A 177 -12.13 -5.60 -24.57
C ASP A 177 -13.22 -4.92 -25.43
N SER A 178 -14.33 -4.46 -24.83
CA SER A 178 -15.39 -3.73 -25.55
C SER A 178 -15.02 -2.28 -25.90
N CYS A 179 -14.05 -1.70 -25.18
CA CYS A 179 -13.57 -0.33 -25.39
C CYS A 179 -12.03 -0.31 -25.43
N PRO A 180 -11.39 -0.99 -26.40
CA PRO A 180 -9.95 -1.10 -26.46
C PRO A 180 -9.32 0.24 -26.83
N ASP A 181 -8.46 0.77 -25.95
CA ASP A 181 -7.63 1.92 -26.28
C ASP A 181 -6.22 1.77 -25.70
N PRO A 182 -5.26 1.28 -26.50
CA PRO A 182 -3.87 1.19 -26.08
C PRO A 182 -3.21 2.54 -25.74
N ALA A 183 -3.75 3.68 -26.20
CA ALA A 183 -3.21 5.00 -25.88
C ALA A 183 -3.77 5.54 -24.55
N ASP A 184 -4.88 4.99 -24.06
CA ASP A 184 -5.46 5.36 -22.77
C ASP A 184 -4.69 4.71 -21.61
N PHE A 185 -4.36 5.53 -20.61
CA PHE A 185 -3.54 5.09 -19.49
C PHE A 185 -4.30 4.16 -18.54
N SER A 186 -5.55 4.47 -18.22
CA SER A 186 -6.38 3.65 -17.33
C SER A 186 -6.65 2.28 -17.96
N TRP A 187 -6.93 2.26 -19.25
CA TRP A 187 -7.07 1.01 -20.01
C TRP A 187 -5.78 0.19 -19.98
N ARG A 188 -4.63 0.82 -20.20
CA ARG A 188 -3.33 0.12 -20.16
C ARG A 188 -3.01 -0.46 -18.78
N MET A 189 -3.31 0.27 -17.72
CA MET A 189 -3.17 -0.21 -16.34
C MET A 189 -4.07 -1.42 -16.07
N SER A 190 -5.31 -1.40 -16.54
CA SER A 190 -6.24 -2.53 -16.40
C SER A 190 -5.83 -3.74 -17.26
N ASP A 191 -5.32 -3.52 -18.48
CA ASP A 191 -4.75 -4.58 -19.36
C ASP A 191 -3.55 -5.26 -18.69
N TYR A 192 -2.72 -4.51 -17.97
CA TYR A 192 -1.65 -5.08 -17.16
C TYR A 192 -2.18 -5.92 -15.99
N SER A 193 -3.13 -5.38 -15.22
CA SER A 193 -3.72 -6.10 -14.08
C SER A 193 -4.33 -7.45 -14.49
N ARG A 194 -4.96 -7.56 -15.67
CA ARG A 194 -5.50 -8.86 -16.12
C ARG A 194 -4.45 -9.93 -16.41
N SER A 195 -3.20 -9.57 -16.75
CA SER A 195 -2.15 -10.59 -16.93
C SER A 195 -1.68 -11.24 -15.64
N ALA A 196 -1.96 -10.66 -14.47
CA ALA A 196 -1.67 -11.35 -13.22
C ALA A 196 -2.48 -12.65 -13.06
N ASN A 197 -3.63 -12.73 -13.75
CA ASN A 197 -4.55 -13.87 -13.69
C ASN A 197 -4.47 -14.78 -14.94
N THR A 198 -3.76 -14.35 -16.00
CA THR A 198 -3.78 -15.02 -17.31
C THR A 198 -2.45 -14.89 -18.04
N GLY A 199 -2.02 -15.98 -18.68
CA GLY A 199 -0.86 -16.00 -19.57
C GLY A 199 0.46 -16.44 -18.93
N ASP A 200 1.54 -16.34 -19.70
CA ASP A 200 2.89 -16.64 -19.26
C ASP A 200 3.61 -15.38 -18.73
N PHE A 201 4.76 -15.59 -18.08
CA PHE A 201 5.59 -14.52 -17.53
C PHE A 201 5.98 -13.46 -18.56
N ASP A 202 6.25 -13.86 -19.81
CA ASP A 202 6.66 -12.93 -20.86
C ASP A 202 5.51 -12.01 -21.28
N THR A 203 4.28 -12.52 -21.35
CA THR A 203 3.07 -11.73 -21.60
C THR A 203 2.82 -10.73 -20.47
N PHE A 204 2.95 -11.18 -19.22
CA PHE A 204 2.83 -10.34 -18.03
C PHE A 204 3.87 -9.20 -18.05
N LYS A 205 5.13 -9.52 -18.31
CA LYS A 205 6.22 -8.56 -18.42
C LYS A 205 6.00 -7.58 -19.57
N ALA A 206 5.57 -8.04 -20.74
CA ALA A 206 5.31 -7.17 -21.88
C ALA A 206 4.17 -6.18 -21.61
N ARG A 207 3.11 -6.61 -20.92
CA ARG A 207 2.02 -5.72 -20.50
C ARG A 207 2.49 -4.68 -19.48
N PHE A 208 3.28 -5.10 -18.49
CA PHE A 208 3.92 -4.19 -17.53
C PHE A 208 4.75 -3.12 -18.24
N GLU A 209 5.64 -3.49 -19.16
CA GLU A 209 6.50 -2.53 -19.86
C GLU A 209 5.71 -1.48 -20.65
N ARG A 210 4.56 -1.87 -21.23
CA ARG A 210 3.69 -0.93 -21.95
C ARG A 210 3.01 0.06 -21.00
N ALA A 211 2.56 -0.39 -19.82
CA ALA A 211 2.01 0.49 -18.80
C ALA A 211 3.09 1.41 -18.21
N TRP A 212 4.24 0.85 -17.84
CA TRP A 212 5.33 1.58 -17.20
C TRP A 212 5.99 2.59 -18.14
N LEU A 213 5.97 2.36 -19.46
CA LEU A 213 6.41 3.36 -20.44
C LEU A 213 5.54 4.64 -20.43
N MET A 214 4.26 4.53 -20.07
CA MET A 214 3.35 5.68 -20.01
C MET A 214 3.55 6.52 -18.75
N ASP A 215 3.99 5.90 -17.65
CA ASP A 215 4.44 6.60 -16.45
C ASP A 215 5.55 5.82 -15.75
N ARG A 216 6.79 6.27 -15.95
CA ARG A 216 7.98 5.65 -15.37
C ARG A 216 8.10 5.86 -13.86
N TYR A 217 7.40 6.84 -13.30
CA TYR A 217 7.49 7.22 -11.89
C TYR A 217 6.32 6.70 -11.04
N ASN A 218 5.49 5.82 -11.60
CA ASN A 218 4.42 5.17 -10.83
C ASN A 218 4.99 4.09 -9.88
N ILE A 219 5.17 4.47 -8.62
CA ILE A 219 5.70 3.56 -7.58
C ILE A 219 4.77 2.37 -7.32
N ASP A 220 3.46 2.56 -7.35
CA ASP A 220 2.48 1.52 -7.05
C ASP A 220 2.48 0.45 -8.15
N LEU A 221 2.63 0.86 -9.41
CA LEU A 221 2.79 -0.04 -10.55
C LEU A 221 4.05 -0.90 -10.39
N CYS A 222 5.18 -0.29 -10.04
CA CYS A 222 6.43 -1.02 -9.86
C CYS A 222 6.38 -1.97 -8.65
N ARG A 223 5.79 -1.56 -7.52
CA ARG A 223 5.61 -2.43 -6.34
C ARG A 223 4.67 -3.60 -6.63
N ALA A 224 3.56 -3.35 -7.31
CA ALA A 224 2.65 -4.41 -7.74
C ALA A 224 3.34 -5.41 -8.68
N HIS A 225 4.20 -4.93 -9.59
CA HIS A 225 5.00 -5.78 -10.45
C HIS A 225 6.03 -6.60 -9.67
N ALA A 226 6.76 -5.95 -8.76
CA ALA A 226 7.77 -6.58 -7.90
C ALA A 226 7.20 -7.81 -7.19
N ARG A 227 6.05 -7.66 -6.53
CA ARG A 227 5.35 -8.75 -5.83
C ARG A 227 5.04 -9.95 -6.74
N MET A 228 4.65 -9.71 -7.98
CA MET A 228 4.26 -10.77 -8.92
C MET A 228 5.45 -11.47 -9.58
N ILE A 229 6.59 -10.81 -9.73
CA ILE A 229 7.80 -11.39 -10.34
C ILE A 229 8.71 -12.12 -9.34
N MET A 230 8.27 -12.29 -8.09
CA MET A 230 8.97 -13.15 -7.13
C MET A 230 8.78 -14.64 -7.50
N PRO A 231 9.74 -15.53 -7.19
CA PRO A 231 9.71 -16.96 -7.57
C PRO A 231 8.47 -17.73 -7.11
N ARG A 232 7.83 -17.29 -6.02
CA ARG A 232 6.59 -17.88 -5.49
C ARG A 232 5.39 -17.68 -6.41
N TRP A 233 5.41 -16.66 -7.26
CA TRP A 233 4.31 -16.27 -8.13
C TRP A 233 4.69 -16.55 -9.59
N LEU A 234 4.99 -15.51 -10.39
CA LEU A 234 5.34 -15.67 -11.81
C LEU A 234 6.85 -15.64 -12.05
N GLY A 235 7.65 -15.23 -11.06
CA GLY A 235 9.10 -15.13 -11.17
C GLY A 235 9.77 -16.47 -11.44
N ARG A 236 10.89 -16.44 -12.15
CA ARG A 236 11.65 -17.67 -12.47
C ARG A 236 12.72 -17.95 -11.42
N ASN A 237 13.30 -16.91 -10.85
CA ASN A 237 14.31 -16.96 -9.80
C ASN A 237 14.49 -15.55 -9.18
N GLU A 238 15.30 -15.49 -8.12
CA GLU A 238 15.62 -14.28 -7.36
C GLU A 238 16.26 -13.15 -8.20
N HIS A 239 16.85 -13.47 -9.36
CA HIS A 239 17.42 -12.45 -10.25
C HIS A 239 16.34 -11.62 -10.97
N ASP A 240 15.11 -12.11 -11.13
CA ASP A 240 14.05 -11.35 -11.80
C ASP A 240 13.73 -10.06 -11.02
N LEU A 241 13.62 -10.16 -9.68
CA LEU A 241 13.37 -9.01 -8.81
C LEU A 241 14.57 -8.06 -8.77
N GLU A 242 15.78 -8.57 -8.56
CA GLU A 242 17.00 -7.76 -8.44
C GLU A 242 17.34 -7.01 -9.75
N ASN A 243 17.23 -7.68 -10.90
CA ASN A 243 17.44 -7.03 -12.20
C ASN A 243 16.39 -5.94 -12.45
N PHE A 244 15.15 -6.18 -12.04
CA PHE A 244 14.10 -5.17 -12.13
C PHE A 244 14.37 -3.98 -11.21
N ALA A 245 14.72 -4.21 -9.95
CA ALA A 245 15.04 -3.17 -8.96
C ALA A 245 16.16 -2.24 -9.46
N ARG A 246 17.28 -2.82 -9.93
CA ARG A 246 18.41 -2.03 -10.47
C ARG A 246 18.03 -1.24 -11.72
N ARG A 247 17.29 -1.86 -12.65
CA ARG A 247 16.84 -1.17 -13.87
C ARG A 247 15.88 -0.03 -13.56
N ALA A 248 14.94 -0.24 -12.64
CA ALA A 248 14.00 0.78 -12.22
C ALA A 248 14.72 1.96 -11.56
N ALA A 249 15.66 1.69 -10.65
CA ALA A 249 16.48 2.74 -10.04
C ALA A 249 17.28 3.54 -11.07
N GLU A 250 17.94 2.88 -12.03
CA GLU A 250 18.69 3.59 -13.07
C GLU A 250 17.79 4.47 -13.95
N LEU A 251 16.58 4.00 -14.30
CA LEU A 251 15.64 4.75 -15.13
C LEU A 251 14.94 5.89 -14.39
N THR A 252 14.88 5.87 -13.06
CA THR A 252 14.18 6.89 -12.25
C THR A 252 15.10 7.69 -11.33
N LYS A 253 16.42 7.49 -11.42
CA LYS A 253 17.42 8.11 -10.56
C LYS A 253 17.36 9.63 -10.52
N ASP A 254 16.89 10.26 -11.60
CA ASP A 254 16.77 11.71 -11.71
C ASP A 254 15.79 12.28 -10.69
N ARG A 255 14.73 11.53 -10.35
CA ARG A 255 13.70 11.94 -9.38
C ARG A 255 13.74 11.17 -8.07
N PHE A 256 14.24 9.94 -8.05
CA PHE A 256 14.15 9.08 -6.87
C PHE A 256 15.51 8.63 -6.34
N GLY A 257 16.63 8.91 -7.03
CA GLY A 257 17.92 8.31 -6.68
C GLY A 257 17.81 6.78 -6.69
N LEU A 258 18.22 6.13 -5.60
CA LEU A 258 18.02 4.69 -5.40
C LEU A 258 16.64 4.31 -4.83
N GLY A 259 15.70 5.25 -4.72
CA GLY A 259 14.39 5.01 -4.10
C GLY A 259 13.57 3.90 -4.73
N PHE A 260 13.59 3.74 -6.05
CA PHE A 260 12.90 2.60 -6.69
C PHE A 260 13.56 1.26 -6.36
N TYR A 261 14.89 1.21 -6.15
CA TYR A 261 15.56 0.00 -5.69
C TYR A 261 14.99 -0.42 -4.33
N ALA A 262 14.97 0.51 -3.37
CA ALA A 262 14.45 0.28 -2.02
C ALA A 262 12.97 -0.13 -2.02
N LEU A 263 12.10 0.59 -2.73
CA LEU A 263 10.65 0.30 -2.75
C LEU A 263 10.32 -1.03 -3.45
N ILE A 264 11.11 -1.44 -4.45
CA ILE A 264 10.93 -2.74 -5.11
C ILE A 264 11.42 -3.87 -4.19
N GLN A 265 12.58 -3.71 -3.55
CA GLN A 265 13.09 -4.70 -2.61
C GLN A 265 12.24 -4.81 -1.33
N GLN A 266 11.52 -3.75 -0.95
CA GLN A 266 10.54 -3.79 0.13
C GLN A 266 9.41 -4.80 -0.14
N ALA A 267 9.16 -5.20 -1.39
CA ALA A 267 8.19 -6.27 -1.68
C ALA A 267 8.54 -7.61 -0.96
N ASN A 268 9.81 -7.81 -0.58
CA ASN A 268 10.21 -8.96 0.23
C ASN A 268 9.57 -8.93 1.64
N THR A 269 9.30 -7.75 2.22
CA THR A 269 8.66 -7.67 3.55
C THR A 269 7.17 -8.08 3.52
N GLU A 270 6.55 -8.08 2.33
CA GLU A 270 5.12 -8.38 2.17
C GLU A 270 4.81 -9.88 1.93
N VAL A 271 5.82 -10.73 1.68
CA VAL A 271 5.62 -12.09 1.14
C VAL A 271 6.28 -13.19 1.99
N GLY A 272 5.89 -13.33 3.26
CA GLY A 272 6.16 -14.51 4.12
C GLY A 272 7.64 -14.86 4.38
N ASP A 273 7.89 -15.97 5.09
CA ASP A 273 9.17 -16.43 5.70
C ASP A 273 10.39 -16.63 4.76
N HIS A 274 10.82 -15.61 4.01
CA HIS A 274 12.11 -15.62 3.32
C HIS A 274 13.05 -14.63 3.99
N GLU A 275 14.23 -15.13 4.35
CA GLU A 275 15.25 -14.32 4.99
C GLU A 275 16.00 -13.50 3.93
N LEU A 276 16.63 -12.40 4.36
CA LEU A 276 17.50 -11.62 3.48
C LEU A 276 18.54 -12.50 2.75
N ALA A 277 19.04 -13.55 3.42
CA ALA A 277 20.00 -14.51 2.89
C ALA A 277 19.49 -15.32 1.69
N ASP A 278 18.17 -15.43 1.51
CA ASP A 278 17.53 -16.12 0.39
C ASP A 278 17.34 -15.19 -0.82
N THR A 279 17.76 -13.93 -0.72
CA THR A 279 17.57 -12.91 -1.76
C THR A 279 18.90 -12.41 -2.31
N LEU A 280 18.84 -11.72 -3.46
CA LEU A 280 19.97 -10.94 -4.00
C LEU A 280 19.89 -9.46 -3.59
N CYS A 281 19.09 -9.14 -2.57
CA CYS A 281 18.94 -7.78 -2.07
C CYS A 281 20.29 -7.29 -1.50
N ASP A 282 20.68 -6.08 -1.87
CA ASP A 282 21.84 -5.38 -1.33
C ASP A 282 21.39 -4.41 -0.23
N PRO A 283 21.63 -4.72 1.07
CA PRO A 283 21.12 -3.93 2.19
C PRO A 283 21.60 -2.49 2.18
N ASP A 284 22.83 -2.24 1.70
CA ASP A 284 23.39 -0.89 1.68
C ASP A 284 22.72 -0.04 0.60
N LEU A 285 22.37 -0.63 -0.55
CA LEU A 285 21.60 0.05 -1.59
C LEU A 285 20.15 0.29 -1.17
N VAL A 286 19.53 -0.63 -0.42
CA VAL A 286 18.19 -0.41 0.17
C VAL A 286 18.21 0.76 1.14
N LYS A 287 19.15 0.76 2.10
CA LYS A 287 19.32 1.86 3.07
C LYS A 287 19.53 3.19 2.37
N GLN A 288 20.47 3.26 1.41
CA GLN A 288 20.71 4.46 0.63
C GLN A 288 19.47 4.89 -0.18
N GLY A 289 18.71 3.95 -0.73
CA GLY A 289 17.47 4.23 -1.44
C GLY A 289 16.40 4.85 -0.54
N PHE A 290 16.24 4.37 0.69
CA PHE A 290 15.33 5.01 1.64
C PHE A 290 15.81 6.39 2.12
N GLU A 291 17.11 6.59 2.32
CA GLU A 291 17.65 7.93 2.58
C GLU A 291 17.37 8.89 1.41
N ASP A 292 17.56 8.42 0.17
CA ASP A 292 17.23 9.17 -1.03
C ASP A 292 15.75 9.55 -1.10
N LEU A 293 14.85 8.62 -0.72
CA LEU A 293 13.43 8.89 -0.64
C LEU A 293 13.10 9.89 0.45
N LEU A 294 13.63 9.74 1.67
CA LEU A 294 13.32 10.63 2.78
C LEU A 294 13.79 12.08 2.55
N VAL A 295 14.87 12.26 1.80
CA VAL A 295 15.34 13.59 1.37
C VAL A 295 14.37 14.25 0.39
N ARG A 296 13.75 13.47 -0.51
CA ARG A 296 12.94 13.97 -1.63
C ARG A 296 11.44 13.97 -1.34
N PHE A 297 11.00 13.02 -0.52
CA PHE A 297 9.62 12.66 -0.20
C PHE A 297 9.52 12.41 1.33
N PRO A 298 9.52 13.47 2.15
CA PRO A 298 9.61 13.36 3.61
C PRO A 298 8.26 13.00 4.27
N ALA A 299 7.53 12.02 3.73
CA ALA A 299 6.27 11.55 4.29
C ALA A 299 6.46 10.48 5.39
N PRO A 300 5.56 10.43 6.39
CA PRO A 300 5.52 9.38 7.39
C PRO A 300 5.53 7.96 6.82
N SER A 301 4.78 7.69 5.74
CA SER A 301 4.77 6.37 5.10
C SER A 301 6.15 5.90 4.65
N VAL A 302 6.97 6.77 4.07
CA VAL A 302 8.34 6.44 3.62
C VAL A 302 9.22 6.05 4.83
N MET A 303 9.11 6.77 5.94
CA MET A 303 9.82 6.44 7.18
C MET A 303 9.35 5.09 7.77
N ASN A 304 8.06 4.79 7.70
CA ASN A 304 7.52 3.52 8.19
C ASN A 304 7.94 2.35 7.29
N LEU A 305 7.96 2.53 5.97
CA LEU A 305 8.48 1.52 5.03
C LEU A 305 9.97 1.26 5.27
N TYR A 306 10.75 2.29 5.59
CA TYR A 306 12.16 2.12 5.90
C TYR A 306 12.34 1.31 7.20
N ALA A 307 11.60 1.66 8.25
CA ALA A 307 11.64 0.93 9.52
C ALA A 307 11.22 -0.55 9.35
N ASP A 308 10.13 -0.82 8.63
CA ASP A 308 9.67 -2.17 8.30
C ASP A 308 10.72 -2.97 7.51
N THR A 309 11.44 -2.31 6.59
CA THR A 309 12.51 -2.96 5.83
C THR A 309 13.75 -3.25 6.68
N LEU A 310 14.11 -2.37 7.61
CA LEU A 310 15.23 -2.62 8.53
C LEU A 310 14.96 -3.80 9.46
N GLU A 311 13.71 -3.92 9.91
CA GLU A 311 13.24 -5.07 10.68
C GLU A 311 13.39 -6.37 9.89
N TRP A 312 12.90 -6.40 8.64
CA TRP A 312 13.08 -7.57 7.78
C TRP A 312 14.56 -7.91 7.52
N MET A 313 15.44 -6.91 7.41
CA MET A 313 16.89 -7.12 7.27
C MET A 313 17.58 -7.54 8.57
N GLY A 314 16.90 -7.50 9.72
CA GLY A 314 17.49 -7.75 11.05
C GLY A 314 18.48 -6.66 11.50
N ASP A 315 18.40 -5.44 10.94
CA ASP A 315 19.28 -4.32 11.27
C ASP A 315 18.70 -3.49 12.43
N THR A 316 18.53 -4.14 13.59
CA THR A 316 17.91 -3.53 14.79
C THR A 316 18.70 -2.33 15.31
N GLU A 317 20.02 -2.29 15.10
CA GLU A 317 20.86 -1.15 15.47
C GLU A 317 20.55 0.10 14.64
N ALA A 318 20.36 -0.05 13.32
CA ALA A 318 19.92 1.05 12.46
C ALA A 318 18.48 1.47 12.76
N LEU A 319 17.59 0.53 13.08
CA LEU A 319 16.23 0.83 13.51
C LEU A 319 16.22 1.62 14.83
N ALA A 320 17.08 1.25 15.79
CA ALA A 320 17.28 2.00 17.03
C ALA A 320 17.77 3.43 16.76
N ASP A 321 18.70 3.61 15.82
CA ASP A 321 19.15 4.95 15.41
C ASP A 321 18.02 5.79 14.80
N LEU A 322 17.14 5.18 14.00
CA LEU A 322 15.93 5.85 13.49
C LEU A 322 14.99 6.26 14.61
N LEU A 323 14.70 5.35 15.55
CA LEU A 323 13.82 5.59 16.69
C LEU A 323 14.33 6.75 17.56
N GLU A 324 15.62 6.76 17.87
CA GLU A 324 16.24 7.84 18.66
C GLU A 324 16.18 9.18 17.91
N SER A 325 16.53 9.20 16.62
CA SER A 325 16.78 10.45 15.90
C SER A 325 15.56 11.08 15.22
N ARG A 326 14.73 10.30 14.51
CA ARG A 326 13.79 10.86 13.51
C ARG A 326 12.46 10.13 13.31
N PHE A 327 12.28 8.91 13.79
CA PHE A 327 11.01 8.20 13.70
C PHE A 327 10.01 8.77 14.72
N ARG A 328 8.96 9.45 14.25
CA ARG A 328 8.00 10.18 15.13
C ARG A 328 6.54 9.89 14.84
N VAL A 329 6.23 9.32 13.68
CA VAL A 329 4.86 9.06 13.24
C VAL A 329 4.74 7.60 12.85
N MET A 330 3.84 6.89 13.50
CA MET A 330 3.47 5.51 13.25
C MET A 330 2.29 5.51 12.28
N VAL A 331 2.43 4.77 11.17
CA VAL A 331 1.39 4.61 10.14
C VAL A 331 1.03 3.13 10.03
N PRO A 332 0.02 2.64 10.79
CA PRO A 332 -0.24 1.21 10.92
C PRO A 332 -0.45 0.48 9.61
N GLN A 333 -1.04 1.13 8.58
CA GLN A 333 -1.35 0.49 7.30
C GLN A 333 -0.13 -0.11 6.57
N ILE A 334 1.07 0.42 6.85
CA ILE A 334 2.33 0.02 6.21
C ILE A 334 2.83 -1.32 6.73
N TRP A 335 2.60 -1.60 8.00
CA TRP A 335 3.22 -2.71 8.72
C TRP A 335 2.54 -4.04 8.39
N TYR A 336 3.29 -5.13 8.58
CA TYR A 336 2.81 -6.49 8.34
C TYR A 336 1.63 -6.84 9.26
N GLY A 337 0.60 -7.50 8.70
CA GLY A 337 -0.57 -7.97 9.43
C GLY A 337 -1.85 -8.01 8.59
N GLU A 338 -2.76 -8.92 8.94
CA GLU A 338 -4.04 -9.09 8.25
C GLU A 338 -5.07 -8.05 8.71
N THR A 339 -5.16 -7.84 10.01
CA THR A 339 -6.07 -6.85 10.60
C THR A 339 -5.32 -5.59 11.03
N ARG A 340 -6.05 -4.49 11.23
CA ARG A 340 -5.47 -3.27 11.82
C ARG A 340 -4.84 -3.54 13.20
N SER A 341 -5.38 -4.49 13.97
CA SER A 341 -4.81 -4.84 15.27
C SER A 341 -3.45 -5.53 15.11
N ASP A 342 -3.34 -6.48 14.18
CA ASP A 342 -2.10 -7.22 13.93
C ASP A 342 -0.99 -6.27 13.49
N LYS A 343 -1.32 -5.33 12.59
CA LYS A 343 -0.37 -4.32 12.11
C LYS A 343 0.15 -3.42 13.22
N ILE A 344 -0.72 -3.01 14.14
CA ILE A 344 -0.32 -2.22 15.31
C ILE A 344 0.55 -3.05 16.24
N SER A 345 0.19 -4.31 16.48
CA SER A 345 0.97 -5.22 17.32
C SER A 345 2.37 -5.46 16.76
N TYR A 346 2.48 -5.73 15.45
CA TYR A 346 3.76 -5.90 14.77
C TYR A 346 4.62 -4.64 14.87
N LEU A 347 4.05 -3.47 14.54
CA LEU A 347 4.73 -2.17 14.68
C LEU A 347 5.30 -1.98 16.08
N PHE A 348 4.50 -2.19 17.13
CA PHE A 348 4.97 -1.98 18.50
C PHE A 348 6.04 -2.99 18.92
N ALA A 349 5.92 -4.26 18.52
CA ALA A 349 6.95 -5.25 18.78
C ALA A 349 8.30 -4.82 18.20
N THR A 350 8.31 -4.44 16.91
CA THR A 350 9.51 -3.94 16.22
C THR A 350 10.13 -2.72 16.90
N LEU A 351 9.32 -1.72 17.27
CA LEU A 351 9.84 -0.52 17.92
C LEU A 351 10.30 -0.75 19.38
N LEU A 352 9.74 -1.75 20.08
CA LEU A 352 10.20 -2.13 21.41
C LEU A 352 11.58 -2.80 21.35
N GLU A 353 11.82 -3.69 20.39
CA GLU A 353 13.14 -4.30 20.19
C GLU A 353 14.22 -3.24 19.93
N ALA A 354 13.89 -2.23 19.11
CA ALA A 354 14.77 -1.08 18.88
C ALA A 354 15.02 -0.25 20.15
N ALA A 355 14.00 -0.10 21.01
CA ALA A 355 14.15 0.62 22.27
C ALA A 355 15.05 -0.12 23.27
N GLU A 356 14.99 -1.46 23.32
CA GLU A 356 15.87 -2.28 24.17
C GLU A 356 17.35 -2.07 23.82
N VAL A 357 17.68 -1.96 22.52
CA VAL A 357 19.03 -1.61 22.05
C VAL A 357 19.46 -0.25 22.60
N LEU A 358 18.59 0.77 22.54
CA LEU A 358 18.88 2.10 23.07
C LEU A 358 19.08 2.11 24.59
N GLU A 359 18.30 1.32 25.32
CA GLU A 359 18.45 1.15 26.76
C GLU A 359 19.78 0.48 27.12
N ALA A 360 20.15 -0.59 26.42
CA ALA A 360 21.44 -1.25 26.60
C ALA A 360 22.61 -0.29 26.33
N ARG A 361 22.54 0.50 25.25
CA ARG A 361 23.53 1.54 24.92
C ARG A 361 23.64 2.61 26.01
N ARG A 362 22.52 3.00 26.65
CA ARG A 362 22.49 3.96 27.76
C ARG A 362 23.07 3.36 29.04
N ALA A 363 22.80 2.09 29.33
CA ALA A 363 23.32 1.40 30.51
C ALA A 363 24.84 1.13 30.44
N ALA A 364 25.41 1.06 29.23
CA ALA A 364 26.84 0.88 29.00
C ALA A 364 27.67 2.19 29.06
N ARG A 365 27.02 3.35 29.12
CA ARG A 365 27.65 4.68 29.25
C ARG A 365 27.69 5.11 30.71
#